data_AF-A0A938H4W9-F1
#
_entry.id   AF-A0A938H4W9-F1
#
_cell.length_a   1.000
_cell.length_b   1.000
_cell.length_c   1.000
_cell.angle_alpha   90.00
_cell.angle_beta   90.00
_cell.angle_gamma   90.00
#
_symmetry.space_group_name_H-M   'P 1'
#
loop_
_entity.id
_entity.type
_entity.pdbx_description
1 polymer ?
#
loop_
_entity_poly.entity_id
_entity_poly.type
_entity_poly.pdbx_seq_one_letter_code
_entity_poly.pdbx_strand_id
1 'polypeptide(L)'
;MAVRIRLRRQGRTKSPTYRIIVADSRSPRDGKFIEILGQYAPRSGEQALQLKADRANYWLDNGAQPSDTVRSLLRKAGVLKARHEARLASKLAASAVPVKA
;
A
#
# COMPACT_ATOMS: atom_id res chain seq x y z
N MET A 1 12.12 14.25 -5.72
CA MET A 1 12.29 12.78 -5.66
C MET A 1 11.36 12.25 -4.59
N ALA A 2 10.31 11.52 -4.96
CA ALA A 2 9.47 10.83 -3.99
C ALA A 2 8.89 9.57 -4.65
N VAL A 3 9.12 8.42 -4.03
CA VAL A 3 8.51 7.16 -4.45
C VAL A 3 7.05 7.16 -3.98
N ARG A 4 6.13 6.92 -4.91
CA ARG A 4 4.69 6.87 -4.64
C ARG A 4 4.12 5.50 -4.96
N ILE A 5 3.20 5.06 -4.10
CA ILE A 5 2.33 3.92 -4.38
C ILE A 5 1.06 4.45 -5.01
N ARG A 6 0.83 4.16 -6.29
CA ARG A 6 -0.26 4.74 -7.09
C ARG A 6 -0.94 3.70 -7.97
N LEU A 7 -2.12 4.05 -8.47
CA LEU A 7 -2.85 3.23 -9.43
C LEU A 7 -2.39 3.54 -10.86
N ARG A 8 -2.06 2.50 -11.60
CA ARG A 8 -1.88 2.55 -13.06
C ARG A 8 -3.13 2.03 -13.72
N ARG A 9 -3.68 2.78 -14.69
CA ARG A 9 -4.89 2.34 -15.39
C ARG A 9 -4.53 1.27 -16.42
N GLN A 10 -5.32 0.22 -16.45
CA GLN A 10 -5.34 -0.84 -17.44
C GLN A 10 -6.79 -1.17 -17.80
N GLY A 11 -6.95 -2.15 -18.70
CA GLY A 11 -8.26 -2.63 -19.12
C GLY A 11 -8.83 -1.84 -20.31
N ARG A 12 -10.07 -2.16 -20.64
CA ARG A 12 -10.76 -1.68 -21.83
C ARG A 12 -11.62 -0.45 -21.53
N THR A 13 -12.10 0.19 -22.58
CA THR A 13 -13.16 1.20 -22.46
C THR A 13 -14.36 0.57 -21.77
N LYS A 14 -14.98 1.30 -20.82
CA LYS A 14 -16.07 0.79 -19.97
C LYS A 14 -15.76 -0.43 -19.10
N SER A 15 -14.49 -0.84 -18.97
CA SER A 15 -14.04 -1.87 -18.00
C SER A 15 -12.64 -1.55 -17.46
N PRO A 16 -12.52 -0.56 -16.56
CA PRO A 16 -11.23 -0.16 -16.01
C PRO A 16 -10.74 -1.17 -14.97
N THR A 17 -9.49 -1.57 -15.13
CA THR A 17 -8.74 -2.34 -14.13
C THR A 17 -7.51 -1.53 -13.74
N TYR A 18 -7.06 -1.62 -12.50
CA TYR A 18 -5.93 -0.85 -12.01
C TYR A 18 -4.85 -1.77 -11.47
N ARG A 19 -3.58 -1.47 -11.75
CA ARG A 19 -2.46 -2.09 -11.04
C ARG A 19 -2.01 -1.15 -9.93
N ILE A 20 -1.79 -1.71 -8.74
CA ILE A 20 -1.18 -0.99 -7.62
C ILE A 20 0.33 -1.08 -7.84
N ILE A 21 0.96 0.06 -8.18
CA ILE A 21 2.37 0.12 -8.55
C ILE A 21 3.14 1.04 -7.63
N VAL A 22 4.44 0.76 -7.51
CA VAL A 22 5.43 1.66 -6.92
C VAL A 22 6.18 2.35 -8.05
N ALA A 23 6.19 3.67 -8.06
CA ALA A 23 6.89 4.45 -9.09
C ALA A 23 7.42 5.78 -8.53
N ASP A 24 8.41 6.37 -9.19
CA ASP A 24 8.81 7.76 -8.94
C ASP A 24 7.63 8.69 -9.31
N SER A 25 7.38 9.70 -8.49
CA SER A 25 6.29 10.66 -8.68
C SER A 25 6.32 11.38 -10.04
N ARG A 26 7.51 11.58 -10.63
CA ARG A 26 7.70 12.25 -11.92
C ARG A 26 7.42 11.36 -13.12
N SER A 27 7.39 10.04 -12.93
CA SER A 27 7.11 9.11 -14.04
C SER A 27 5.66 9.25 -14.51
N PRO A 28 5.36 9.14 -15.81
CA PRO A 28 3.99 9.21 -16.31
C PRO A 28 3.15 8.05 -15.76
N ARG A 29 1.82 8.24 -15.67
CA ARG A 29 0.88 7.29 -15.05
C ARG A 29 1.09 5.85 -15.51
N ASP A 30 1.20 5.67 -16.83
CA ASP A 30 1.25 4.35 -17.47
C ASP A 30 2.66 3.98 -17.98
N GLY A 31 3.70 4.72 -17.60
CA GLY A 31 5.07 4.47 -18.03
C GLY A 31 5.88 3.62 -17.04
N LYS A 32 7.17 3.97 -16.87
CA LYS A 32 8.12 3.24 -16.04
C LYS A 32 7.66 3.19 -14.57
N PHE A 33 7.78 2.01 -13.98
CA PHE A 33 7.51 1.74 -12.57
C PHE A 33 8.59 0.81 -12.01
N ILE A 34 8.68 0.72 -10.70
CA ILE A 34 9.67 -0.08 -9.97
C ILE A 34 9.13 -1.49 -9.73
N GLU A 35 7.95 -1.59 -9.09
CA GLU A 35 7.35 -2.87 -8.70
C GLU A 35 5.82 -2.81 -8.80
N ILE A 36 5.19 -3.97 -9.05
CA ILE A 36 3.73 -4.16 -8.96
C ILE A 36 3.42 -4.87 -7.63
N LEU A 37 2.65 -4.20 -6.77
CA LEU A 37 2.22 -4.75 -5.47
C LEU A 37 0.93 -5.54 -5.56
N GLY A 38 0.11 -5.27 -6.58
CA GLY A 38 -1.20 -5.91 -6.70
C GLY A 38 -2.06 -5.35 -7.82
N GLN A 39 -3.33 -5.74 -7.79
CA GLN A 39 -4.35 -5.33 -8.74
C GLN A 39 -5.65 -4.94 -8.03
N TYR A 40 -6.36 -4.02 -8.64
CA TYR A 40 -7.65 -3.52 -8.20
C TYR A 40 -8.62 -3.43 -9.37
N ALA A 41 -9.70 -4.20 -9.30
CA ALA A 41 -10.76 -4.27 -10.30
C ALA A 41 -12.09 -3.85 -9.65
N PRO A 42 -12.47 -2.54 -9.67
CA PRO A 42 -13.64 -2.04 -8.94
C PRO A 42 -14.97 -2.67 -9.38
N ARG A 43 -15.01 -3.26 -10.58
CA ARG A 43 -16.21 -3.91 -11.14
C ARG A 43 -16.31 -5.40 -10.82
N SER A 44 -15.28 -6.00 -10.20
CA SER A 44 -15.17 -7.46 -10.05
C SER A 44 -15.79 -8.00 -8.75
N GLY A 45 -16.63 -7.23 -8.06
CA GLY A 45 -17.32 -7.68 -6.84
C GLY A 45 -16.37 -8.05 -5.70
N GLU A 46 -16.54 -9.24 -5.13
CA GLU A 46 -15.83 -9.71 -3.94
C GLU A 46 -14.30 -9.87 -4.14
N GLN A 47 -13.85 -10.12 -5.37
CA GLN A 47 -12.43 -10.31 -5.70
C GLN A 47 -11.79 -9.04 -6.28
N ALA A 48 -12.36 -7.88 -5.97
CA ALA A 48 -11.93 -6.60 -6.52
C ALA A 48 -10.49 -6.21 -6.13
N LEU A 49 -9.89 -6.77 -5.07
CA LEU A 49 -8.58 -6.36 -4.59
C LEU A 49 -7.67 -7.56 -4.33
N GLN A 50 -6.52 -7.58 -4.99
CA GLN A 50 -5.44 -8.53 -4.71
C GLN A 50 -4.17 -7.74 -4.43
N LEU A 51 -3.55 -7.99 -3.28
CA LEU A 51 -2.40 -7.22 -2.82
C LEU A 51 -1.40 -8.13 -2.10
N LYS A 52 -0.11 -7.94 -2.41
CA LYS A 52 1.00 -8.54 -1.66
C LYS A 52 1.29 -7.70 -0.42
N ALA A 53 0.75 -8.10 0.72
CA ALA A 53 0.86 -7.34 1.99
C ALA A 53 2.32 -7.11 2.41
N ASP A 54 3.18 -8.12 2.28
CA ASP A 54 4.59 -8.05 2.71
C ASP A 54 5.36 -6.98 1.94
N ARG A 55 5.19 -6.96 0.62
CA ARG A 55 5.84 -5.97 -0.25
C ARG A 55 5.26 -4.58 -0.03
N ALA A 56 3.95 -4.46 0.21
CA ALA A 56 3.35 -3.18 0.55
C ALA A 56 3.94 -2.61 1.85
N ASN A 57 4.11 -3.43 2.90
CA ASN A 57 4.74 -3.03 4.15
C ASN A 57 6.20 -2.59 3.94
N TYR A 58 6.99 -3.38 3.21
CA TYR A 58 8.37 -3.02 2.87
C TYR A 58 8.48 -1.62 2.25
N TRP A 59 7.67 -1.32 1.23
CA TRP A 59 7.72 -0.01 0.57
C TRP A 59 7.25 1.13 1.47
N LEU A 60 6.24 0.87 2.30
CA LEU A 60 5.77 1.83 3.28
C LEU A 60 6.79 2.12 4.38
N ASP A 61 7.64 1.15 4.75
CA ASP A 61 8.74 1.33 5.71
C ASP A 61 9.91 2.10 5.08
N ASN A 62 10.19 1.88 3.79
CA ASN A 62 11.13 2.68 3.01
C ASN A 62 10.62 4.10 2.65
N GLY A 63 9.50 4.53 3.23
CA GLY A 63 8.99 5.90 3.08
C GLY A 63 8.16 6.16 1.82
N ALA A 64 7.78 5.13 1.06
CA ALA A 64 6.90 5.31 -0.09
C ALA A 64 5.53 5.86 0.34
N GLN A 65 5.06 6.89 -0.35
CA GLN A 65 3.80 7.57 -0.01
C GLN A 65 2.64 7.04 -0.87
N PRO A 66 1.58 6.46 -0.27
CA PRO A 66 0.40 6.04 -1.03
C PRO A 66 -0.47 7.22 -1.43
N SER A 67 -1.12 7.15 -2.60
CA SER A 67 -2.22 8.07 -2.95
C SER A 67 -3.47 7.81 -2.10
N ASP A 68 -4.42 8.74 -2.06
CA ASP A 68 -5.58 8.63 -1.15
C ASP A 68 -6.46 7.40 -1.44
N THR A 69 -6.67 7.06 -2.71
CA THR A 69 -7.39 5.83 -3.09
C THR A 69 -6.60 4.59 -2.70
N VAL A 70 -5.28 4.57 -2.93
CA VAL A 70 -4.44 3.42 -2.54
C VAL A 70 -4.42 3.27 -1.02
N ARG A 71 -4.33 4.37 -0.27
CA ARG A 71 -4.43 4.37 1.20
C ARG A 71 -5.75 3.73 1.64
N SER A 72 -6.86 4.07 0.99
CA SER A 72 -8.17 3.46 1.27
C SER A 72 -8.19 1.95 0.97
N LEU A 73 -7.56 1.52 -0.13
CA LEU A 73 -7.43 0.09 -0.47
C LEU A 73 -6.55 -0.65 0.53
N LEU A 74 -5.43 -0.06 0.97
CA LEU A 74 -4.55 -0.64 1.99
C LEU A 74 -5.24 -0.75 3.35
N ARG A 75 -6.16 0.18 3.69
CA ARG A 75 -7.03 0.06 4.87
C ARG A 75 -8.00 -1.10 4.73
N LYS A 76 -8.69 -1.21 3.59
CA LYS A 76 -9.62 -2.32 3.30
C LYS A 76 -8.94 -3.68 3.35
N ALA A 77 -7.69 -3.77 2.90
CA ALA A 77 -6.87 -4.98 2.96
C ALA A 77 -6.31 -5.29 4.36
N GLY A 78 -6.56 -4.46 5.39
CA GLY A 78 -6.05 -4.68 6.75
C GLY A 78 -4.56 -4.36 6.96
N VAL A 79 -3.80 -4.09 5.90
CA VAL A 79 -2.34 -3.84 5.95
C VAL A 79 -2.00 -2.67 6.89
N LEU A 80 -2.71 -1.55 6.78
CA LEU A 80 -2.44 -0.39 7.63
C LEU A 80 -2.88 -0.59 9.08
N LYS A 81 -3.90 -1.41 9.33
CA LYS A 81 -4.36 -1.74 10.69
C LYS A 81 -3.30 -2.60 11.39
N ALA A 82 -2.89 -3.70 10.77
CA ALA A 82 -1.86 -4.59 11.29
C ALA A 82 -0.53 -3.84 11.56
N ARG A 83 -0.11 -2.97 10.62
CA ARG A 83 1.08 -2.14 10.79
C ARG A 83 0.97 -1.17 11.98
N HIS A 84 -0.20 -0.58 12.20
CA HIS A 84 -0.42 0.33 13.32
C HIS A 84 -0.37 -0.41 14.65
N GLU A 85 -1.04 -1.55 14.77
CA GLU A 85 -1.04 -2.39 15.97
C GLU A 85 0.37 -2.87 16.32
N ALA A 86 1.15 -3.33 15.33
CA ALA A 86 2.54 -3.73 15.54
C ALA A 86 3.41 -2.57 16.08
N ARG A 87 3.20 -1.35 15.60
CA ARG A 87 3.90 -0.15 16.07
C ARG A 87 3.47 0.29 17.46
N LEU A 88 2.20 0.13 17.80
CA LEU A 88 1.71 0.40 19.15
C LEU A 88 2.32 -0.59 20.14
N ALA A 89 2.33 -1.88 19.80
CA ALA A 89 2.91 -2.92 20.64
C ALA A 89 4.40 -2.65 20.92
N SER A 90 5.20 -2.29 19.89
CA SER A 90 6.61 -1.97 20.09
C SER A 90 6.83 -0.70 20.93
N LYS A 91 5.99 0.32 20.75
CA LYS A 91 6.04 1.55 21.56
C LYS A 91 5.69 1.27 23.03
N LEU A 92 4.65 0.49 23.29
CA LEU A 92 4.23 0.10 24.64
C LEU A 92 5.34 -0.68 25.35
N ALA A 93 5.95 -1.65 24.67
CA ALA A 93 7.09 -2.40 25.18
C ALA A 93 8.30 -1.50 25.49
N ALA A 94 8.61 -0.53 24.63
CA ALA A 94 9.70 0.42 24.87
C ALA A 94 9.43 1.39 26.04
N SER A 95 8.16 1.70 26.32
CA SER A 95 7.75 2.59 27.42
C SER A 95 7.63 1.91 28.78
N ALA A 96 7.55 0.57 28.82
CA ALA A 96 7.54 -0.19 30.06
C ALA A 96 8.94 -0.14 30.69
N VAL A 97 9.16 0.83 31.58
CA VAL A 97 10.38 0.93 32.37
C VAL A 97 10.51 -0.36 33.20
N PRO A 98 11.64 -1.09 33.14
CA PRO A 98 11.85 -2.21 34.05
C PRO A 98 11.98 -1.63 35.45
N VAL A 99 10.97 -1.87 36.28
CA VAL A 99 11.06 -1.59 37.73
C VAL A 99 12.12 -2.56 38.26
N LYS A 100 13.34 -2.06 38.48
CA LYS A 100 14.37 -2.79 39.20
C LYS A 100 13.85 -3.02 40.63
N ALA A 101 13.82 -4.29 41.04
CA ALA A 101 13.55 -4.70 42.41
C ALA A 101 14.68 -4.26 43.35
#